data_AF-A0A1L7CZS6-F1
#
_entry.id   AF-A0A1L7CZS6-F1
#
_cell.length_a   1.000
_cell.length_b   1.000
_cell.length_c   1.000
_cell.angle_alpha   90.00
_cell.angle_beta   90.00
_cell.angle_gamma   90.00
#
_symmetry.space_group_name_H-M   'P 1'
#
loop_
_entity.id
_entity.type
_entity.pdbx_description
1 polymer ?
#
loop_
_entity_poly.entity_id
_entity_poly.type
_entity_poly.pdbx_seq_one_letter_code
_entity_poly.pdbx_strand_id
1 'polypeptide(L)'
;MGVYRPSSTPPAALFAAADPTAAPATFHARTTMPYPRRVASVEATEAAVASAVAAALDGALVYDAGRGVALVWDGTVWQDRPDALTSGIAALTHRRYTDDGAAVGPHIEVYEPITAKSRAAEARDAALDAGEIEPADPDNPDCDRYVWADDHAPWRPLAQVPWMESQRRTAAAAALLETHPRIRRDRAAFDAAPGVVATAGGAYLHLATDPAAPVRVAAPDPALLVTRGAAAAYDPDALPGSRWARFVEETQPDPAMRDYLARLVGVAVQGAEKTDVLPVLVGDGANGKSVFVEAVAGALGGLAATLDPAVVAGDAREHMLVPLRGARWAVATETEGAWNAAALKRLTGGDQLTAAQKYERAVSWSPTHTLVVATNHRPRIPAGDGGFWRRYREISWPASFRDRSDPSWRPGDLPPDPHLAAELATPRERAAILAWAVGGWRDYVARGCRLDEPPVVVAATREAQADASPFAEFAHETFGLADHAAAEAEIPVAVAYALWQTWRARDTTLRRAAPNTSRTAGSMLARELRCGHVPSAGRQRASLTGIALTPAGRELLEAARDAVRWGHVEATPAAREWIAERTPPPAEAAPRPFPISR
;
A
#
# COMPACT_ATOMS: atom_id res chain seq x y z
N MET A 1 11.91 -41.72 23.63
CA MET A 1 11.05 -40.65 23.09
C MET A 1 10.87 -39.58 24.17
N GLY A 2 11.64 -38.50 24.10
CA GLY A 2 11.50 -37.33 24.96
C GLY A 2 11.42 -36.10 24.06
N VAL A 3 10.30 -35.38 24.14
CA VAL A 3 10.02 -34.20 23.32
C VAL A 3 10.94 -33.05 23.78
N TYR A 4 11.91 -32.70 22.94
CA TYR A 4 12.81 -31.58 23.16
C TYR A 4 12.05 -30.26 22.97
N ARG A 5 11.94 -29.43 24.01
CA ARG A 5 11.52 -28.03 23.91
C ARG A 5 12.76 -27.13 23.80
N PRO A 6 12.93 -26.32 22.75
CA PRO A 6 14.02 -25.34 22.69
C PRO A 6 13.72 -24.15 23.62
N SER A 7 14.63 -23.86 24.54
CA SER A 7 14.61 -22.65 25.36
C SER A 7 15.25 -21.48 24.60
N SER A 8 14.36 -20.66 24.01
CA SER A 8 14.38 -19.22 23.71
C SER A 8 15.62 -18.36 24.04
N THR A 9 16.70 -18.48 23.27
CA THR A 9 17.47 -17.27 22.91
C THR A 9 16.93 -16.81 21.57
N PRO A 10 16.27 -15.64 21.46
CA PRO A 10 15.70 -15.21 20.20
C PRO A 10 16.84 -15.05 19.17
N PRO A 11 16.74 -15.67 17.99
CA PRO A 11 17.70 -15.52 16.90
C PRO A 11 17.98 -14.07 16.51
N ALA A 12 17.05 -13.15 16.79
CA ALA A 12 17.26 -11.70 16.70
C ALA A 12 18.51 -11.23 17.46
N ALA A 13 18.86 -11.84 18.60
CA ALA A 13 20.07 -11.49 19.37
C ALA A 13 21.38 -11.88 18.67
N LEU A 14 21.38 -12.89 17.79
CA LEU A 14 22.55 -13.26 16.96
C LEU A 14 22.86 -12.19 15.90
N PHE A 15 21.82 -11.53 15.39
CA PHE A 15 21.89 -10.52 14.32
C PHE A 15 21.85 -9.06 14.84
N ALA A 16 21.46 -8.82 16.10
CA ALA A 16 21.41 -7.50 16.74
C ALA A 16 22.79 -6.89 17.04
N ALA A 17 23.87 -7.68 16.99
CA ALA A 17 25.25 -7.20 17.18
C ALA A 17 25.80 -6.33 16.02
N ALA A 18 24.93 -5.80 15.15
CA ALA A 18 25.29 -5.05 13.93
C ALA A 18 24.49 -3.74 13.74
N ASP A 19 23.85 -3.19 14.79
CA ASP A 19 23.22 -1.86 14.78
C ASP A 19 23.99 -0.90 15.71
N PRO A 20 24.71 0.12 15.20
CA PRO A 20 25.49 1.05 16.02
C PRO A 20 24.62 2.05 16.81
N THR A 21 23.29 2.03 16.66
CA THR A 21 22.37 3.01 17.26
C THR A 21 21.36 2.44 18.25
N ALA A 22 21.27 1.12 18.42
CA ALA A 22 20.38 0.50 19.39
C ALA A 22 20.99 0.55 20.81
N ALA A 23 20.26 1.13 21.77
CA ALA A 23 20.63 1.06 23.18
C ALA A 23 20.69 -0.42 23.64
N PRO A 24 21.70 -0.82 24.44
CA PRO A 24 21.88 -2.21 24.81
C PRO A 24 20.69 -2.70 25.65
N ALA A 25 19.94 -3.67 25.11
CA ALA A 25 18.96 -4.41 25.89
C ALA A 25 19.71 -5.19 26.99
N THR A 26 19.50 -4.79 28.24
CA THR A 26 20.05 -5.47 29.41
C THR A 26 19.33 -6.81 29.58
N PHE A 27 19.93 -7.89 29.07
CA PHE A 27 19.52 -9.25 29.42
C PHE A 27 20.06 -9.60 30.80
N HIS A 28 19.20 -9.66 31.82
CA HIS A 28 19.55 -10.30 33.08
C HIS A 28 19.50 -11.83 32.89
N ALA A 29 20.60 -12.40 32.39
CA ALA A 29 20.81 -13.84 32.37
C ALA A 29 21.03 -14.36 33.80
N ARG A 30 19.96 -14.78 34.48
CA ARG A 30 20.08 -15.67 35.65
C ARG A 30 20.09 -17.13 35.20
N THR A 31 21.25 -17.62 34.77
CA THR A 31 21.82 -18.93 35.16
C THR A 31 23.13 -19.15 34.41
N THR A 32 24.20 -19.25 35.18
CA THR A 32 25.55 -19.64 34.77
C THR A 32 25.54 -21.04 34.16
N MET A 33 25.87 -21.15 32.87
CA MET A 33 26.52 -22.34 32.31
C MET A 33 27.85 -21.92 31.69
N PRO A 34 28.99 -22.50 32.12
CA PRO A 34 30.32 -22.04 31.73
C PRO A 34 30.75 -22.46 30.31
N TYR A 35 29.89 -23.17 29.55
CA TYR A 35 30.17 -23.57 28.18
C TYR A 35 29.02 -23.17 27.25
N PRO A 36 29.30 -22.51 26.10
CA PRO A 36 28.28 -22.25 25.10
C PRO A 36 27.74 -23.58 24.55
N ARG A 37 26.44 -23.65 24.25
CA ARG A 37 25.83 -24.83 23.63
C ARG A 37 26.42 -25.02 22.22
N ARG A 38 27.32 -25.98 22.06
CA ARG A 38 27.70 -26.52 20.74
C ARG A 38 26.44 -27.10 20.09
N VAL A 39 26.09 -26.62 18.91
CA VAL A 39 24.84 -27.01 18.23
C VAL A 39 25.09 -28.16 17.24
N ALA A 40 26.28 -28.19 16.62
CA ALA A 40 26.71 -29.26 15.72
C ALA A 40 28.25 -29.26 15.58
N SER A 41 28.79 -30.39 15.09
CA SER A 41 30.14 -30.51 14.53
C SER A 41 30.01 -31.04 13.10
N VAL A 42 30.59 -30.34 12.13
CA VAL A 42 30.44 -30.65 10.70
C VAL A 42 31.75 -30.54 9.94
N GLU A 43 31.84 -31.32 8.85
CA GLU A 43 32.97 -31.24 7.91
C GLU A 43 33.05 -29.85 7.26
N ALA A 44 34.26 -29.39 6.97
CA ALA A 44 34.58 -28.12 6.30
C ALA A 44 34.24 -28.15 4.80
N THR A 45 32.99 -28.48 4.49
CA THR A 45 32.41 -28.43 3.16
C THR A 45 31.26 -27.43 3.15
N GLU A 46 31.05 -26.76 2.01
CA GLU A 46 29.99 -25.76 1.86
C GLU A 46 28.61 -26.34 2.15
N ALA A 47 28.37 -27.59 1.73
CA ALA A 47 27.10 -28.28 1.93
C ALA A 47 26.85 -28.66 3.40
N ALA A 48 27.85 -29.18 4.11
CA ALA A 48 27.68 -29.57 5.50
C ALA A 48 27.49 -28.33 6.40
N VAL A 49 28.25 -27.26 6.15
CA VAL A 49 28.08 -25.99 6.87
C VAL A 49 26.71 -25.36 6.56
N ALA A 50 26.30 -25.27 5.29
CA ALA A 50 25.00 -24.73 4.93
C ALA A 50 23.84 -25.52 5.57
N SER A 51 23.91 -26.85 5.59
CA SER A 51 22.89 -27.69 6.24
C SER A 51 22.81 -27.45 7.75
N ALA A 52 23.96 -27.36 8.43
CA ALA A 52 24.00 -27.09 9.88
C ALA A 52 23.51 -25.67 10.22
N VAL A 53 23.89 -24.66 9.42
CA VAL A 53 23.42 -23.28 9.57
C VAL A 53 21.91 -23.20 9.34
N ALA A 54 21.41 -23.86 8.29
CA ALA A 54 19.97 -23.91 8.02
C ALA A 54 19.17 -24.59 9.13
N ALA A 55 19.75 -25.59 9.80
CA ALA A 55 19.14 -26.23 10.95
C ALA A 55 19.16 -25.34 12.20
N ALA A 56 20.25 -24.61 12.42
CA ALA A 56 20.42 -23.72 13.57
C ALA A 56 19.55 -22.44 13.48
N LEU A 57 19.28 -21.95 12.26
CA LEU A 57 18.51 -20.74 11.99
C LEU A 57 17.09 -21.02 11.46
N ASP A 58 16.60 -22.25 11.60
CA ASP A 58 15.23 -22.60 11.22
C ASP A 58 14.22 -21.80 12.06
N GLY A 59 13.21 -21.23 11.40
CA GLY A 59 12.25 -20.30 12.01
C GLY A 59 12.80 -18.90 12.34
N ALA A 60 14.05 -18.60 11.96
CA ALA A 60 14.74 -17.34 12.27
C ALA A 60 15.25 -16.60 11.03
N LEU A 61 15.59 -17.37 10.00
CA LEU A 61 16.13 -16.91 8.73
C LEU A 61 15.34 -17.58 7.61
N VAL A 62 14.88 -16.78 6.65
CA VAL A 62 14.29 -17.27 5.41
C VAL A 62 14.86 -16.54 4.21
N TYR A 63 14.71 -17.13 3.03
CA TYR A 63 15.10 -16.54 1.77
C TYR A 63 13.89 -16.44 0.85
N ASP A 64 13.54 -15.22 0.45
CA ASP A 64 12.49 -14.96 -0.52
C ASP A 64 13.04 -15.17 -1.93
N ALA A 65 12.71 -16.34 -2.48
CA ALA A 65 13.17 -16.74 -3.80
C ALA A 65 12.69 -15.85 -4.95
N GLY A 66 11.56 -15.14 -4.77
CA GLY A 66 11.01 -14.28 -5.83
C GLY A 66 11.68 -12.91 -5.87
N ARG A 67 12.12 -12.39 -4.71
CA ARG A 67 12.87 -11.13 -4.62
C ARG A 67 14.39 -11.32 -4.63
N GLY A 68 14.88 -12.50 -4.31
CA GLY A 68 16.30 -12.78 -4.16
C GLY A 68 16.90 -12.11 -2.91
N VAL A 69 16.12 -12.02 -1.82
CA VAL A 69 16.53 -11.35 -0.58
C VAL A 69 16.30 -12.26 0.62
N ALA A 70 17.24 -12.26 1.57
CA ALA A 70 17.06 -12.94 2.85
C ALA A 70 16.30 -12.05 3.84
N LEU A 71 15.53 -12.69 4.73
CA LEU A 71 14.82 -12.03 5.80
C LEU A 71 15.16 -12.67 7.15
N VAL A 72 15.21 -11.85 8.19
CA VAL A 72 15.41 -12.27 9.57
C VAL A 72 14.15 -11.96 10.38
N TRP A 73 13.79 -12.88 11.25
CA TRP A 73 12.68 -12.70 12.18
C TRP A 73 13.07 -11.77 13.34
N ASP A 74 12.35 -10.65 13.51
CA ASP A 74 12.61 -9.69 14.59
C ASP A 74 11.87 -10.00 15.90
N GLY A 75 11.07 -11.08 15.92
CA GLY A 75 10.17 -11.43 17.02
C GLY A 75 8.70 -11.15 16.73
N THR A 76 8.41 -10.30 15.74
CA THR A 76 7.05 -9.89 15.35
C THR A 76 6.82 -9.95 13.85
N VAL A 77 7.78 -9.54 13.02
CA VAL A 77 7.70 -9.61 11.55
C VAL A 77 9.04 -10.01 10.94
N TRP A 78 9.01 -10.44 9.68
CA TRP A 78 10.20 -10.72 8.89
C TRP A 78 10.74 -9.43 8.25
N GLN A 79 12.01 -9.13 8.52
CA GLN A 79 12.70 -7.93 8.06
C GLN A 79 13.72 -8.27 6.97
N ASP A 80 13.72 -7.49 5.88
CA ASP A 80 14.70 -7.66 4.80
C ASP A 80 16.13 -7.42 5.33
N ARG A 81 17.00 -8.42 5.15
CA ARG A 81 18.42 -8.42 5.54
C ARG A 81 19.24 -9.11 4.46
N PRO A 82 19.64 -8.40 3.39
CA PRO A 82 20.32 -8.99 2.23
C PRO A 82 21.59 -9.77 2.57
N ASP A 83 22.27 -9.41 3.65
CA ASP A 83 23.51 -10.01 4.12
C ASP A 83 23.30 -11.22 5.06
N ALA A 84 22.06 -11.52 5.47
CA ALA A 84 21.77 -12.44 6.57
C ALA A 84 22.25 -13.88 6.37
N LEU A 85 22.31 -14.36 5.12
CA LEU A 85 22.85 -15.70 4.83
C LEU A 85 24.34 -15.77 5.18
N THR A 86 25.11 -14.83 4.66
CA THR A 86 26.58 -14.74 4.86
C THR A 86 26.90 -14.39 6.32
N SER A 87 26.22 -13.40 6.89
CA SER A 87 26.45 -13.00 8.28
C SER A 87 25.98 -14.05 9.28
N GLY A 88 24.93 -14.82 8.96
CA GLY A 88 24.47 -15.97 9.76
C GLY A 88 25.47 -17.13 9.77
N ILE A 89 26.07 -17.46 8.62
CA ILE A 89 27.17 -18.43 8.55
C ILE A 89 28.32 -17.97 9.46
N ALA A 90 28.81 -16.74 9.24
CA ALA A 90 29.90 -16.19 10.02
C ALA A 90 29.58 -16.16 11.54
N ALA A 91 28.35 -15.80 11.91
CA ALA A 91 27.93 -15.74 13.31
C ALA A 91 27.95 -17.10 14.01
N LEU A 92 27.71 -18.19 13.29
CA LEU A 92 27.65 -19.53 13.86
C LEU A 92 28.97 -20.29 13.75
N THR A 93 29.80 -20.00 12.75
CA THR A 93 31.10 -20.68 12.56
C THR A 93 32.25 -19.97 13.25
N HIS A 94 32.19 -18.65 13.45
CA HIS A 94 33.21 -17.92 14.20
C HIS A 94 32.86 -17.89 15.69
N ARG A 95 33.78 -18.37 16.52
CA ARG A 95 33.65 -18.35 17.98
C ARG A 95 33.73 -16.91 18.49
N ARG A 96 32.66 -16.42 19.12
CA ARG A 96 32.60 -15.09 19.74
C ARG A 96 32.93 -15.20 21.22
N TYR A 97 33.63 -14.20 21.77
CA TYR A 97 33.97 -14.10 23.18
C TYR A 97 33.59 -12.71 23.71
N THR A 98 33.19 -12.61 24.98
CA THR A 98 33.09 -11.33 25.70
C THR A 98 34.49 -10.79 26.01
N ASP A 99 34.58 -9.53 26.43
CA ASP A 99 35.83 -8.90 26.87
C ASP A 99 36.49 -9.67 28.04
N ASP A 100 35.68 -10.35 28.85
CA ASP A 100 36.13 -11.25 29.94
C ASP A 100 36.51 -12.66 29.46
N GLY A 101 36.52 -12.91 28.14
CA GLY A 101 36.90 -14.19 27.53
C GLY A 101 35.82 -15.27 27.56
N ALA A 102 34.57 -14.95 27.92
CA ALA A 102 33.47 -15.93 27.94
C ALA A 102 32.87 -16.09 26.54
N ALA A 103 32.75 -17.33 26.05
CA ALA A 103 32.20 -17.57 24.73
C ALA A 103 30.69 -17.24 24.65
N VAL A 104 30.25 -16.62 23.54
CA VAL A 104 28.91 -16.05 23.37
C VAL A 104 28.11 -16.80 22.31
N GLY A 105 26.92 -17.28 22.70
CA GLY A 105 25.92 -17.79 21.77
C GLY A 105 26.15 -19.21 21.23
N PRO A 106 25.23 -19.72 20.39
CA PRO A 106 25.38 -21.01 19.74
C PRO A 106 26.53 -21.01 18.71
N HIS A 107 27.21 -22.15 18.59
CA HIS A 107 28.34 -22.32 17.66
C HIS A 107 28.29 -23.67 16.95
N ILE A 108 28.64 -23.66 15.66
CA ILE A 108 28.85 -24.83 14.80
C ILE A 108 30.37 -25.05 14.69
N GLU A 109 30.84 -26.18 15.20
CA GLU A 109 32.23 -26.55 15.01
C GLU A 109 32.44 -27.07 13.60
N VAL A 110 33.36 -26.44 12.87
CA VAL A 110 33.78 -26.86 11.53
C VAL A 110 35.12 -27.57 11.65
N TYR A 111 35.25 -28.76 11.06
CA TYR A 111 36.48 -29.55 11.09
C TYR A 111 36.91 -29.98 9.68
N GLU A 112 38.21 -30.09 9.42
CA GLU A 112 38.74 -30.73 8.21
C GLU A 112 39.10 -32.19 8.53
N PRO A 113 38.58 -33.19 7.80
CA PRO A 113 38.98 -34.56 8.00
C PRO A 113 40.43 -34.72 7.56
N ILE A 114 41.22 -35.42 8.38
CA ILE A 114 42.59 -35.76 8.04
C ILE A 114 42.54 -36.75 6.88
N THR A 115 42.77 -36.28 5.66
CA THR A 115 42.87 -37.18 4.50
C THR A 115 44.26 -37.80 4.46
N ALA A 116 44.30 -39.08 4.09
CA ALA A 116 45.49 -39.94 4.14
C ALA A 116 46.68 -39.49 3.26
N LYS A 117 46.59 -38.38 2.50
CA LYS A 117 47.55 -38.06 1.42
C LYS A 117 48.44 -36.83 1.61
N SER A 118 48.22 -35.94 2.59
CA SER A 118 49.07 -34.72 2.66
C SER A 118 49.47 -34.20 4.04
N ARG A 119 48.87 -34.65 5.14
CA ARG A 119 49.28 -34.24 6.50
C ARG A 119 49.53 -35.40 7.47
N ALA A 120 49.20 -36.63 7.08
CA ALA A 120 49.24 -37.79 7.97
C ALA A 120 50.65 -38.28 8.34
N ALA A 121 51.72 -37.84 7.65
CA ALA A 121 53.09 -38.21 8.02
C ALA A 121 53.66 -37.21 9.04
N GLU A 122 53.69 -35.92 8.71
CA GLU A 122 54.23 -34.88 9.60
C GLU A 122 53.38 -34.67 10.86
N ALA A 123 52.04 -34.72 10.76
CA ALA A 123 51.18 -34.61 11.94
C ALA A 123 51.22 -35.87 12.82
N ARG A 124 51.47 -37.05 12.23
CA ARG A 124 51.71 -38.29 12.98
C ARG A 124 53.03 -38.22 13.73
N ASP A 125 54.09 -37.79 13.07
CA ASP A 125 55.43 -37.72 13.67
C ASP A 125 55.45 -36.67 14.80
N ALA A 126 54.77 -35.53 14.62
CA ALA A 126 54.59 -34.54 15.69
C ALA A 126 53.72 -35.04 16.87
N ALA A 127 52.69 -35.85 16.61
CA ALA A 127 51.84 -36.42 17.66
C ALA A 127 52.55 -37.55 18.44
N LEU A 128 53.44 -38.31 17.79
CA LEU A 128 54.35 -39.26 18.44
C LEU A 128 55.36 -38.54 19.33
N ASP A 129 56.00 -37.48 18.81
CA ASP A 129 56.98 -36.68 19.56
C ASP A 129 56.35 -35.96 20.78
N ALA A 130 55.07 -35.60 20.69
CA ALA A 130 54.31 -34.99 21.78
C ALA A 130 53.69 -36.00 22.76
N GLY A 131 53.78 -37.31 22.50
CA GLY A 131 53.24 -38.37 23.35
C GLY A 131 51.71 -38.49 23.35
N GLU A 132 51.05 -38.03 22.28
CA GLU A 132 49.59 -37.97 22.17
C GLU A 132 48.98 -39.24 21.55
N ILE A 133 49.82 -40.04 20.89
CA ILE A 133 49.50 -41.35 20.32
C ILE A 133 50.61 -42.34 20.69
N GLU A 134 50.23 -43.57 21.03
CA GLU A 134 51.20 -44.65 21.30
C GLU A 134 51.27 -45.64 20.13
N PRO A 135 52.45 -46.25 19.88
CA PRO A 135 52.55 -47.37 18.95
C PRO A 135 51.62 -48.50 19.39
N ALA A 136 50.85 -49.06 18.47
CA ALA A 136 49.97 -50.18 18.82
C ALA A 136 50.77 -51.40 19.29
N ASP A 137 50.17 -52.19 20.19
CA ASP A 137 50.72 -53.45 20.68
C ASP A 137 51.04 -54.39 19.49
N PRO A 138 52.31 -54.75 19.27
CA PRO A 138 52.72 -55.56 18.13
C PRO A 138 52.13 -56.98 18.15
N ASP A 139 51.58 -57.44 19.28
CA ASP A 139 51.00 -58.78 19.42
C ASP A 139 49.47 -58.82 19.20
N ASN A 140 48.82 -57.69 18.91
CA ASN A 140 47.38 -57.64 18.59
C ASN A 140 47.13 -57.39 17.08
N PRO A 141 46.69 -58.41 16.32
CA PRO A 141 46.52 -58.32 14.87
C PRO A 141 45.31 -57.49 14.41
N ASP A 142 44.40 -57.10 15.33
CA ASP A 142 43.21 -56.29 15.04
C ASP A 142 43.39 -54.80 15.39
N CYS A 143 44.56 -54.40 15.89
CA CYS A 143 44.87 -52.99 16.14
C CYS A 143 45.27 -52.27 14.85
N ASP A 144 44.61 -51.16 14.52
CA ASP A 144 45.21 -50.15 13.65
C ASP A 144 46.58 -49.74 14.24
N ARG A 145 47.57 -49.47 13.38
CA ARG A 145 49.01 -49.35 13.75
C ARG A 145 49.34 -48.39 14.91
N TYR A 146 48.41 -47.56 15.36
CA TYR A 146 48.55 -46.60 16.46
C TYR A 146 47.23 -46.45 17.21
N VAL A 147 47.29 -46.31 18.53
CA VAL A 147 46.12 -46.15 19.42
C VAL A 147 46.20 -44.78 20.11
N TRP A 148 45.07 -44.07 20.16
CA TRP A 148 44.98 -42.78 20.85
C TRP A 148 44.90 -43.01 22.36
N ALA A 149 45.58 -42.17 23.16
CA ALA A 149 45.70 -42.35 24.61
C ALA A 149 44.38 -42.22 25.39
N ASP A 150 43.36 -41.60 24.78
CA ASP A 150 42.00 -41.52 25.31
C ASP A 150 40.99 -41.81 24.18
N ASP A 151 40.05 -42.73 24.41
CA ASP A 151 39.13 -43.33 23.42
C ASP A 151 38.12 -42.39 22.72
N HIS A 152 38.37 -41.08 22.66
CA HIS A 152 37.52 -40.11 21.96
C HIS A 152 38.31 -38.98 21.27
N ALA A 153 38.82 -39.19 20.03
CA ALA A 153 38.85 -38.15 18.97
C ALA A 153 39.65 -38.56 17.71
N PRO A 154 39.02 -38.61 16.51
CA PRO A 154 39.72 -38.31 15.26
C PRO A 154 39.66 -36.81 14.88
N TRP A 155 39.18 -35.93 15.78
CA TRP A 155 38.97 -34.51 15.48
C TRP A 155 39.82 -33.63 16.40
N ARG A 156 40.91 -33.07 15.87
CA ARG A 156 41.46 -31.85 16.46
C ARG A 156 40.65 -30.66 15.93
N PRO A 157 40.07 -29.81 16.80
CA PRO A 157 39.62 -28.49 16.40
C PRO A 157 40.88 -27.72 15.99
N LEU A 158 41.18 -27.67 14.69
CA LEU A 158 42.24 -26.80 14.19
C LEU A 158 41.85 -25.38 14.57
N ALA A 159 42.74 -24.69 15.27
CA ALA A 159 42.48 -23.37 15.85
C ALA A 159 41.97 -22.36 14.80
N GLN A 160 42.23 -22.57 13.51
CA GLN A 160 41.62 -21.87 12.38
C GLN A 160 41.53 -22.83 11.18
N VAL A 161 40.33 -23.30 10.84
CA VAL A 161 40.12 -24.04 9.59
C VAL A 161 40.15 -23.03 8.44
N PRO A 162 41.03 -23.15 7.42
CA PRO A 162 41.13 -22.20 6.29
C PRO A 162 39.79 -21.95 5.57
N TRP A 163 38.88 -22.93 5.65
CA TRP A 163 37.49 -22.78 5.20
C TRP A 163 36.82 -21.53 5.78
N MET A 164 36.97 -21.27 7.08
CA MET A 164 36.29 -20.18 7.80
C MET A 164 36.79 -18.78 7.42
N GLU A 165 38.00 -18.68 6.86
CA GLU A 165 38.59 -17.40 6.42
C GLU A 165 38.29 -17.10 4.94
N SER A 166 37.79 -18.09 4.21
CA SER A 166 37.55 -17.96 2.78
C SER A 166 36.19 -17.34 2.47
N GLN A 167 36.17 -16.04 2.14
CA GLN A 167 34.96 -15.35 1.67
C GLN A 167 34.28 -16.07 0.49
N ARG A 168 35.07 -16.68 -0.40
CA ARG A 168 34.55 -17.46 -1.54
C ARG A 168 33.76 -18.69 -1.07
N ARG A 169 34.24 -19.39 -0.04
CA ARG A 169 33.56 -20.57 0.51
C ARG A 169 32.31 -20.18 1.30
N THR A 170 32.37 -19.09 2.07
CA THR A 170 31.20 -18.53 2.74
C THR A 170 30.11 -18.14 1.73
N ALA A 171 30.49 -17.48 0.63
CA ALA A 171 29.55 -17.14 -0.44
C ALA A 171 28.96 -18.38 -1.13
N ALA A 172 29.76 -19.43 -1.35
CA ALA A 172 29.27 -20.68 -1.91
C ALA A 172 28.30 -21.42 -0.96
N ALA A 173 28.58 -21.43 0.34
CA ALA A 173 27.65 -21.96 1.34
C ALA A 173 26.36 -21.11 1.44
N ALA A 174 26.45 -19.78 1.33
CA ALA A 174 25.29 -18.90 1.28
C ALA A 174 24.41 -19.20 0.05
N ALA A 175 24.99 -19.43 -1.12
CA ALA A 175 24.25 -19.84 -2.32
C ALA A 175 23.50 -21.18 -2.13
N LEU A 176 24.06 -22.11 -1.34
CA LEU A 176 23.35 -23.35 -0.98
C LEU A 176 22.16 -23.06 -0.05
N LEU A 177 22.27 -22.10 0.88
CA LEU A 177 21.15 -21.69 1.75
C LEU A 177 19.96 -21.12 0.96
N GLU A 178 20.20 -20.40 -0.15
CA GLU A 178 19.15 -19.85 -1.02
C GLU A 178 18.22 -20.93 -1.62
N THR A 179 18.71 -22.16 -1.72
CA THR A 179 17.98 -23.32 -2.25
C THR A 179 17.59 -24.33 -1.17
N HIS A 180 18.02 -24.13 0.08
CA HIS A 180 17.80 -25.08 1.16
C HIS A 180 16.33 -25.08 1.64
N PRO A 181 15.63 -26.23 1.75
CA PRO A 181 14.19 -26.30 2.06
C PRO A 181 13.76 -25.62 3.37
N ARG A 182 14.63 -25.59 4.39
CA ARG A 182 14.32 -24.91 5.66
C ARG A 182 14.31 -23.38 5.56
N ILE A 183 15.11 -22.83 4.64
CA ILE A 183 15.35 -21.39 4.51
C ILE A 183 14.55 -20.81 3.35
N ARG A 184 14.59 -21.45 2.18
CA ARG A 184 13.90 -20.99 0.98
C ARG A 184 12.39 -20.95 1.18
N ARG A 185 11.78 -19.82 0.83
CA ARG A 185 10.32 -19.64 0.73
C ARG A 185 9.96 -19.02 -0.60
N ASP A 186 8.85 -19.46 -1.17
CA ASP A 186 8.29 -18.84 -2.36
C ASP A 186 7.67 -17.49 -2.00
N ARG A 187 7.72 -16.53 -2.94
CA ARG A 187 7.22 -15.18 -2.69
C ARG A 187 5.75 -15.15 -2.28
N ALA A 188 4.94 -16.07 -2.81
CA ALA A 188 3.52 -16.16 -2.52
C ALA A 188 3.21 -16.60 -1.08
N ALA A 189 4.19 -17.12 -0.33
CA ALA A 189 4.01 -17.54 1.05
C ALA A 189 4.06 -16.35 2.04
N PHE A 190 4.76 -15.26 1.68
CA PHE A 190 4.86 -14.07 2.51
C PHE A 190 3.56 -13.27 2.47
N ASP A 191 3.09 -12.82 3.64
CA ASP A 191 1.84 -12.08 3.82
C ASP A 191 0.60 -12.78 3.22
N ALA A 192 0.63 -14.12 3.13
CA ALA A 192 -0.42 -14.92 2.49
C ALA A 192 -1.75 -14.96 3.28
N ALA A 193 -1.72 -14.58 4.56
CA ALA A 193 -2.87 -14.55 5.45
C ALA A 193 -3.30 -13.09 5.74
N PRO A 194 -4.06 -12.44 4.84
CA PRO A 194 -4.37 -11.02 4.96
C PRO A 194 -5.11 -10.63 6.24
N GLY A 195 -5.95 -11.52 6.78
CA GLY A 195 -6.63 -11.32 8.06
C GLY A 195 -5.73 -11.44 9.29
N VAL A 196 -4.42 -11.63 9.15
CA VAL A 196 -3.45 -11.59 10.25
C VAL A 196 -2.76 -10.24 10.25
N VAL A 197 -2.90 -9.51 11.35
CA VAL A 197 -2.30 -8.19 11.54
C VAL A 197 -1.31 -8.27 12.70
N ALA A 198 -0.02 -8.16 12.39
CA ALA A 198 1.01 -7.95 13.39
C ALA A 198 0.87 -6.52 13.96
N THR A 199 1.01 -6.35 15.27
CA THR A 199 0.91 -5.04 15.94
C THR A 199 2.21 -4.71 16.67
N ALA A 200 2.43 -3.43 16.94
CA ALA A 200 3.46 -3.05 17.90
C ALA A 200 3.18 -3.71 19.26
N GLY A 201 4.22 -3.97 20.05
CA GLY A 201 4.09 -4.74 21.29
C GLY A 201 4.00 -6.26 21.11
N GLY A 202 4.09 -6.77 19.88
CA GLY A 202 4.31 -8.19 19.60
C GLY A 202 3.05 -9.06 19.73
N ALA A 203 1.88 -8.53 19.39
CA ALA A 203 0.65 -9.32 19.30
C ALA A 203 0.22 -9.49 17.85
N TYR A 204 -0.41 -10.62 17.53
CA TYR A 204 -1.05 -10.90 16.25
C TYR A 204 -2.56 -10.86 16.41
N LEU A 205 -3.23 -10.07 15.58
CA LEU A 205 -4.69 -10.06 15.48
C LEU A 205 -5.12 -10.93 14.32
N HIS A 206 -5.87 -11.99 14.60
CA HIS A 206 -6.57 -12.77 13.60
C HIS A 206 -7.99 -12.22 13.46
N LEU A 207 -8.27 -11.61 12.31
CA LEU A 207 -9.54 -11.01 11.94
C LEU A 207 -10.30 -11.96 11.02
N ALA A 208 -11.35 -12.57 11.55
CA ALA A 208 -12.17 -13.57 10.87
C ALA A 208 -13.58 -13.04 10.63
N THR A 209 -14.25 -13.58 9.61
CA THR A 209 -15.66 -13.29 9.29
C THR A 209 -16.65 -14.15 10.08
N ASP A 210 -16.15 -15.08 10.91
CA ASP A 210 -17.00 -15.84 11.83
C ASP A 210 -17.50 -14.93 12.97
N PRO A 211 -18.82 -14.68 13.08
CA PRO A 211 -19.36 -13.82 14.13
C PRO A 211 -19.17 -14.38 15.55
N ALA A 212 -18.90 -15.67 15.72
CA ALA A 212 -18.61 -16.25 17.04
C ALA A 212 -17.19 -15.89 17.53
N ALA A 213 -16.25 -15.64 16.62
CA ALA A 213 -14.87 -15.33 16.92
C ALA A 213 -14.26 -14.34 15.90
N PRO A 214 -14.81 -13.11 15.80
CA PRO A 214 -14.42 -12.16 14.74
C PRO A 214 -12.99 -11.64 14.91
N VAL A 215 -12.47 -11.67 16.15
CA VAL A 215 -11.13 -11.21 16.49
C VAL A 215 -10.53 -12.17 17.51
N ARG A 216 -9.35 -12.73 17.21
CA ARG A 216 -8.54 -13.51 18.15
C ARG A 216 -7.15 -12.92 18.26
N VAL A 217 -6.70 -12.64 19.48
CA VAL A 217 -5.33 -12.22 19.76
C VAL A 217 -4.46 -13.46 19.95
N ALA A 218 -3.27 -13.47 19.34
CA ALA A 218 -2.31 -14.56 19.43
C ALA A 218 -0.89 -14.02 19.61
N ALA A 219 0.01 -14.88 20.09
CA ALA A 219 1.44 -14.60 20.03
C ALA A 219 1.92 -14.60 18.55
N PRO A 220 3.01 -13.91 18.23
CA PRO A 220 3.60 -13.91 16.90
C PRO A 220 3.98 -15.33 16.48
N ASP A 221 3.71 -15.65 15.22
CA ASP A 221 4.06 -16.94 14.63
C ASP A 221 4.93 -16.72 13.38
N PRO A 222 6.24 -17.03 13.43
CA PRO A 222 7.13 -16.85 12.29
C PRO A 222 6.72 -17.70 11.07
N ALA A 223 5.95 -18.78 11.26
CA ALA A 223 5.46 -19.61 10.16
C ALA A 223 4.44 -18.89 9.27
N LEU A 224 3.81 -17.81 9.74
CA LEU A 224 2.87 -17.00 8.96
C LEU A 224 3.56 -16.04 7.97
N LEU A 225 4.90 -15.92 8.03
CA LEU A 225 5.71 -15.13 7.09
C LEU A 225 5.21 -13.69 6.89
N VAL A 226 4.73 -13.07 7.96
CA VAL A 226 4.26 -11.68 7.95
C VAL A 226 5.46 -10.75 7.87
N THR A 227 5.47 -9.85 6.89
CA THR A 227 6.56 -8.88 6.66
C THR A 227 6.19 -7.45 7.06
N ARG A 228 4.92 -7.20 7.37
CA ARG A 228 4.40 -5.87 7.72
C ARG A 228 3.40 -5.92 8.87
N GLY A 229 3.36 -4.87 9.67
CA GLY A 229 2.45 -4.74 10.79
C GLY A 229 2.00 -3.30 11.02
N ALA A 230 0.99 -3.18 11.88
CA ALA A 230 0.54 -1.91 12.42
C ALA A 230 1.61 -1.30 13.33
N ALA A 231 1.77 0.03 13.28
CA ALA A 231 2.63 0.75 14.22
C ALA A 231 1.98 0.92 15.61
N ALA A 232 0.67 0.77 15.70
CA ALA A 232 -0.08 0.74 16.94
C ALA A 232 0.06 -0.61 17.65
N ALA A 233 0.14 -0.59 18.98
CA ALA A 233 -0.11 -1.77 19.79
C ALA A 233 -1.61 -1.99 19.93
N TYR A 234 -2.03 -3.25 20.09
CA TYR A 234 -3.44 -3.54 20.34
C TYR A 234 -3.73 -3.57 21.84
N ASP A 235 -4.56 -2.63 22.28
CA ASP A 235 -5.16 -2.59 23.59
C ASP A 235 -6.68 -2.37 23.41
N PRO A 236 -7.54 -3.35 23.71
CA PRO A 236 -8.99 -3.23 23.53
C PRO A 236 -9.61 -2.12 24.41
N ASP A 237 -8.92 -1.70 25.47
CA ASP A 237 -9.40 -0.73 26.45
C ASP A 237 -8.82 0.68 26.21
N ALA A 238 -8.05 0.88 25.14
CA ALA A 238 -7.41 2.17 24.86
C ALA A 238 -8.37 3.26 24.35
N LEU A 239 -9.55 2.89 23.84
CA LEU A 239 -10.48 3.83 23.21
C LEU A 239 -11.22 4.75 24.20
N PRO A 240 -11.82 4.27 25.30
CA PRO A 240 -12.53 5.14 26.23
C PRO A 240 -11.66 6.25 26.82
N GLY A 241 -12.14 7.50 26.71
CA GLY A 241 -11.44 8.68 27.24
C GLY A 241 -10.19 9.10 26.48
N SER A 242 -9.95 8.55 25.28
CA SER A 242 -8.83 8.96 24.42
C SER A 242 -9.11 10.26 23.68
N ARG A 243 -8.06 10.94 23.23
CA ARG A 243 -8.20 12.12 22.36
C ARG A 243 -8.80 11.73 21.02
N TRP A 244 -8.48 10.54 20.50
CA TRP A 244 -9.03 10.00 19.26
C TRP A 244 -10.56 9.88 19.29
N ALA A 245 -11.12 9.29 20.34
CA ALA A 245 -12.57 9.15 20.47
C ALA A 245 -13.27 10.52 20.40
N ARG A 246 -12.74 11.49 21.15
CA ARG A 246 -13.22 12.87 21.14
C ARG A 246 -13.06 13.54 19.78
N PHE A 247 -11.94 13.33 19.09
CA PHE A 247 -11.68 13.90 17.76
C PHE A 247 -12.70 13.41 16.72
N VAL A 248 -13.01 12.11 16.74
CA VAL A 248 -14.02 11.54 15.84
C VAL A 248 -15.42 12.10 16.17
N GLU A 249 -15.74 12.33 17.44
CA GLU A 249 -16.98 13.00 17.85
C GLU A 249 -17.07 14.46 17.40
N GLU A 250 -15.98 15.22 17.56
CA GLU A 250 -15.88 16.62 17.15
C GLU A 250 -16.00 16.80 15.63
N THR A 251 -15.40 15.90 14.87
CA THR A 251 -15.37 15.97 13.39
C THR A 251 -16.60 15.35 12.73
N GLN A 252 -17.21 14.36 13.38
CA GLN A 252 -18.39 13.63 12.91
C GLN A 252 -19.44 13.54 14.03
N PRO A 253 -20.29 14.58 14.18
CA PRO A 253 -21.29 14.63 15.25
C PRO A 253 -22.36 13.53 15.17
N ASP A 254 -22.67 13.04 13.97
CA ASP A 254 -23.63 11.95 13.73
C ASP A 254 -23.04 10.59 14.16
N PRO A 255 -23.60 9.92 15.19
CA PRO A 255 -23.13 8.60 15.61
C PRO A 255 -23.17 7.54 14.50
N ALA A 256 -24.16 7.59 13.61
CA ALA A 256 -24.28 6.62 12.51
C ALA A 256 -23.11 6.74 11.53
N MET A 257 -22.62 7.97 11.30
CA MET A 257 -21.43 8.22 10.50
C MET A 257 -20.16 7.71 11.20
N ARG A 258 -20.03 7.91 12.51
CA ARG A 258 -18.89 7.41 13.30
C ARG A 258 -18.80 5.89 13.24
N ASP A 259 -19.93 5.21 13.43
CA ASP A 259 -20.01 3.74 13.36
C ASP A 259 -19.65 3.24 11.95
N TYR A 260 -20.16 3.92 10.91
CA TYR A 260 -19.84 3.60 9.52
C TYR A 260 -18.35 3.77 9.21
N LEU A 261 -17.72 4.87 9.65
CA LEU A 261 -16.29 5.09 9.50
C LEU A 261 -15.47 4.03 10.25
N ALA A 262 -15.88 3.65 11.46
CA ALA A 262 -15.23 2.59 12.21
C ALA A 262 -15.26 1.26 11.44
N ARG A 263 -16.45 0.87 10.92
CA ARG A 263 -16.60 -0.34 10.09
C ARG A 263 -15.72 -0.29 8.84
N LEU A 264 -15.71 0.85 8.15
CA LEU A 264 -14.92 1.06 6.93
C LEU A 264 -13.43 0.90 7.19
N VAL A 265 -12.89 1.52 8.25
CA VAL A 265 -11.48 1.36 8.64
C VAL A 265 -11.22 -0.07 9.13
N GLY A 266 -12.15 -0.69 9.86
CA GLY A 266 -12.03 -2.09 10.28
C GLY A 266 -11.92 -3.08 9.12
N VAL A 267 -12.74 -2.91 8.09
CA VAL A 267 -12.64 -3.68 6.83
C VAL A 267 -11.30 -3.45 6.15
N ALA A 268 -10.82 -2.20 6.10
CA ALA A 268 -9.52 -1.87 5.53
C ALA A 268 -8.40 -2.63 6.25
N VAL A 269 -8.40 -2.65 7.58
CA VAL A 269 -7.41 -3.34 8.42
C VAL A 269 -7.34 -4.84 8.12
N GLN A 270 -8.49 -5.50 7.88
CA GLN A 270 -8.52 -6.93 7.53
C GLN A 270 -8.01 -7.18 6.10
N GLY A 271 -8.38 -6.31 5.16
CA GLY A 271 -7.85 -6.21 3.79
C GLY A 271 -7.90 -7.46 2.90
N ALA A 272 -8.64 -8.50 3.26
CA ALA A 272 -9.05 -9.58 2.37
C ALA A 272 -10.46 -9.32 1.81
N GLU A 273 -11.33 -8.73 2.64
CA GLU A 273 -12.71 -8.40 2.27
C GLU A 273 -12.76 -7.37 1.15
N LYS A 274 -13.48 -7.73 0.07
CA LYS A 274 -13.69 -6.88 -1.09
C LYS A 274 -15.07 -6.26 -1.02
N THR A 275 -15.13 -5.01 -0.58
CA THR A 275 -16.39 -4.25 -0.50
C THR A 275 -16.70 -3.47 -1.77
N ASP A 276 -15.79 -3.39 -2.73
CA ASP A 276 -15.97 -2.61 -3.97
C ASP A 276 -16.34 -1.14 -3.66
N VAL A 277 -15.82 -0.58 -2.56
CA VAL A 277 -16.11 0.79 -2.09
C VAL A 277 -14.92 1.72 -2.31
N LEU A 278 -15.22 2.96 -2.70
CA LEU A 278 -14.32 4.10 -2.80
C LEU A 278 -14.84 5.21 -1.88
N PRO A 279 -14.35 5.29 -0.63
CA PRO A 279 -14.67 6.37 0.28
C PRO A 279 -14.05 7.68 -0.23
N VAL A 280 -14.88 8.70 -0.40
CA VAL A 280 -14.47 10.03 -0.81
C VAL A 280 -14.80 11.02 0.29
N LEU A 281 -13.78 11.48 0.99
CA LEU A 281 -13.90 12.42 2.10
C LEU A 281 -13.95 13.84 1.55
N VAL A 282 -15.10 14.51 1.71
CA VAL A 282 -15.36 15.85 1.13
C VAL A 282 -15.56 16.89 2.24
N GLY A 283 -14.98 18.09 2.06
CA GLY A 283 -15.25 19.26 2.90
C GLY A 283 -14.35 20.45 2.57
N ASP A 284 -14.65 21.64 3.09
CA ASP A 284 -14.10 22.92 2.59
C ASP A 284 -12.78 23.37 3.26
N GLY A 285 -11.98 22.41 3.74
CA GLY A 285 -10.71 22.67 4.41
C GLY A 285 -10.86 23.13 5.87
N ALA A 286 -9.90 22.76 6.72
CA ALA A 286 -9.95 22.93 8.18
C ALA A 286 -11.11 22.16 8.86
N ASN A 287 -11.47 20.99 8.34
CA ASN A 287 -12.60 20.17 8.83
C ASN A 287 -12.16 18.89 9.57
N GLY A 288 -10.84 18.65 9.70
CA GLY A 288 -10.28 17.43 10.32
C GLY A 288 -10.01 16.25 9.37
N LYS A 289 -10.35 16.35 8.07
CA LYS A 289 -10.11 15.26 7.08
C LYS A 289 -8.67 14.76 7.05
N SER A 290 -7.72 15.68 6.86
CA SER A 290 -6.29 15.36 6.76
C SER A 290 -5.78 14.72 8.05
N VAL A 291 -6.14 15.31 9.20
CA VAL A 291 -5.80 14.78 10.53
C VAL A 291 -6.32 13.34 10.71
N PHE A 292 -7.55 13.05 10.28
CA PHE A 292 -8.11 11.71 10.35
C PHE A 292 -7.34 10.70 9.50
N VAL A 293 -7.12 11.01 8.22
CA VAL A 293 -6.43 10.06 7.31
C VAL A 293 -4.98 9.83 7.75
N GLU A 294 -4.30 10.86 8.25
CA GLU A 294 -2.94 10.79 8.77
C GLU A 294 -2.86 10.02 10.09
N ALA A 295 -3.80 10.24 11.01
CA ALA A 295 -3.85 9.52 12.28
C ALA A 295 -4.08 8.01 12.06
N VAL A 296 -5.03 7.65 11.18
CA VAL A 296 -5.26 6.25 10.79
C VAL A 296 -4.02 5.67 10.12
N ALA A 297 -3.43 6.37 9.14
CA ALA A 297 -2.21 5.92 8.48
C ALA A 297 -1.05 5.72 9.49
N GLY A 298 -0.90 6.65 10.43
CA GLY A 298 0.11 6.58 11.49
C GLY A 298 -0.08 5.42 12.45
N ALA A 299 -1.32 5.05 12.78
CA ALA A 299 -1.61 3.86 13.59
C ALA A 299 -1.35 2.56 12.81
N LEU A 300 -1.67 2.53 11.51
CA LEU A 300 -1.47 1.37 10.65
C LEU A 300 -0.03 1.20 10.14
N GLY A 301 0.80 2.24 10.20
CA GLY A 301 2.23 2.14 9.91
C GLY A 301 2.51 1.52 8.54
N GLY A 302 3.23 0.40 8.52
CA GLY A 302 3.59 -0.33 7.28
C GLY A 302 2.41 -0.91 6.50
N LEU A 303 1.20 -0.86 7.07
CA LEU A 303 -0.05 -1.24 6.42
C LEU A 303 -0.77 -0.03 5.78
N ALA A 304 -0.23 1.18 5.89
CA ALA A 304 -0.76 2.35 5.19
C ALA A 304 0.11 2.76 4.01
N ALA A 305 -0.51 3.40 3.01
CA ALA A 305 0.17 3.98 1.87
C ALA A 305 -0.44 5.33 1.50
N THR A 306 0.41 6.28 1.12
CA THR A 306 -0.01 7.53 0.48
C THR A 306 0.26 7.43 -1.01
N LEU A 307 -0.69 7.85 -1.82
CA LEU A 307 -0.64 7.79 -3.28
C LEU A 307 -0.53 9.18 -3.87
N ASP A 308 0.20 9.27 -4.98
CA ASP A 308 0.25 10.45 -5.82
C ASP A 308 -1.13 10.71 -6.47
N PRO A 309 -1.62 11.97 -6.53
CA PRO A 309 -2.87 12.32 -7.19
C PRO A 309 -2.96 11.81 -8.65
N ALA A 310 -1.83 11.68 -9.36
CA ALA A 310 -1.77 11.12 -10.71
C ALA A 310 -2.35 9.70 -10.79
N VAL A 311 -2.33 8.94 -9.68
CA VAL A 311 -2.96 7.62 -9.62
C VAL A 311 -4.48 7.70 -9.79
N VAL A 312 -5.11 8.71 -9.19
CA VAL A 312 -6.56 8.97 -9.30
C VAL A 312 -6.91 9.58 -10.66
N ALA A 313 -6.04 10.42 -11.21
CA ALA A 313 -6.18 11.01 -12.54
C ALA A 313 -5.98 10.01 -13.70
N GLY A 314 -5.47 8.80 -13.41
CA GLY A 314 -5.21 7.77 -14.41
C GLY A 314 -3.87 7.92 -15.14
N ASP A 315 -3.02 8.85 -14.71
CA ASP A 315 -1.67 9.09 -15.22
C ASP A 315 -0.61 8.28 -14.44
N ALA A 316 -1.06 7.17 -13.83
CA ALA A 316 -0.24 6.32 -12.98
C ALA A 316 0.88 5.64 -13.78
N ARG A 317 2.14 5.92 -13.42
CA ARG A 317 3.30 5.10 -13.80
C ARG A 317 3.37 3.87 -12.91
N GLU A 318 3.91 2.76 -13.43
CA GLU A 318 3.92 1.47 -12.72
C GLU A 318 4.45 1.55 -11.29
N HIS A 319 5.62 2.18 -11.08
CA HIS A 319 6.21 2.32 -9.75
C HIS A 319 5.33 3.05 -8.72
N MET A 320 4.40 3.89 -9.16
CA MET A 320 3.48 4.61 -8.26
C MET A 320 2.41 3.69 -7.66
N LEU A 321 2.24 2.48 -8.20
CA LEU A 321 1.33 1.46 -7.67
C LEU A 321 2.02 0.50 -6.69
N VAL A 322 3.35 0.45 -6.66
CA VAL A 322 4.12 -0.43 -5.75
C VAL A 322 3.75 -0.26 -4.27
N PRO A 323 3.50 0.97 -3.74
CA PRO A 323 3.08 1.16 -2.35
C PRO A 323 1.79 0.43 -1.98
N LEU A 324 0.91 0.12 -2.95
CA LEU A 324 -0.35 -0.60 -2.71
C LEU A 324 -0.15 -2.07 -2.36
N ARG A 325 1.05 -2.62 -2.59
CA ARG A 325 1.38 -4.00 -2.26
C ARG A 325 1.39 -4.18 -0.74
N GLY A 326 0.46 -4.97 -0.21
CA GLY A 326 0.34 -5.25 1.22
C GLY A 326 -0.25 -4.09 2.05
N ALA A 327 -0.60 -2.97 1.41
CA ALA A 327 -1.31 -1.89 2.08
C ALA A 327 -2.76 -2.31 2.39
N ARG A 328 -3.29 -1.75 3.47
CA ARG A 328 -4.64 -1.91 4.02
C ARG A 328 -5.42 -0.61 3.88
N TRP A 329 -4.74 0.51 4.11
CA TRP A 329 -5.28 1.85 3.99
C TRP A 329 -4.45 2.64 2.98
N ALA A 330 -5.01 2.94 1.81
CA ALA A 330 -4.33 3.70 0.77
C ALA A 330 -5.04 5.03 0.54
N VAL A 331 -4.34 6.15 0.71
CA VAL A 331 -4.93 7.49 0.68
C VAL A 331 -4.36 8.29 -0.49
N ALA A 332 -5.23 8.89 -1.29
CA ALA A 332 -4.87 9.97 -2.20
C ALA A 332 -5.47 11.28 -1.68
N THR A 333 -4.63 12.30 -1.49
CA THR A 333 -5.04 13.66 -1.10
C THR A 333 -4.92 14.61 -2.28
N GLU A 334 -5.54 15.79 -2.21
CA GLU A 334 -5.28 16.90 -3.16
C GLU A 334 -5.55 16.56 -4.63
N THR A 335 -6.59 15.78 -4.89
CA THR A 335 -7.01 15.42 -6.25
C THR A 335 -7.83 16.55 -6.87
N GLU A 336 -7.15 17.58 -7.36
CA GLU A 336 -7.74 18.59 -8.23
C GLU A 336 -7.86 18.07 -9.66
N GLY A 337 -8.98 18.34 -10.34
CA GLY A 337 -9.17 18.00 -11.75
C GLY A 337 -9.99 16.75 -12.03
N ALA A 338 -9.88 16.23 -13.26
CA ALA A 338 -10.67 15.10 -13.74
C ALA A 338 -10.15 13.77 -13.18
N TRP A 339 -11.07 12.93 -12.72
CA TRP A 339 -10.73 11.60 -12.21
C TRP A 339 -10.90 10.56 -13.30
N ASN A 340 -10.04 9.54 -13.32
CA ASN A 340 -10.17 8.45 -14.25
C ASN A 340 -11.00 7.30 -13.66
N ALA A 341 -12.27 7.23 -14.07
CA ALA A 341 -13.20 6.20 -13.61
C ALA A 341 -12.68 4.77 -13.87
N ALA A 342 -12.01 4.51 -15.00
CA ALA A 342 -11.47 3.19 -15.31
C ALA A 342 -10.30 2.80 -14.39
N ALA A 343 -9.39 3.72 -14.12
CA ALA A 343 -8.29 3.52 -13.18
C ALA A 343 -8.82 3.25 -11.76
N LEU A 344 -9.78 4.05 -11.28
CA LEU A 344 -10.36 3.86 -9.95
C LEU A 344 -11.12 2.54 -9.83
N LYS A 345 -11.87 2.12 -10.87
CA LYS A 345 -12.53 0.79 -10.90
C LYS A 345 -11.53 -0.36 -10.81
N ARG A 346 -10.36 -0.24 -11.45
CA ARG A 346 -9.27 -1.21 -11.37
C ARG A 346 -8.66 -1.25 -9.95
N LEU A 347 -8.43 -0.10 -9.33
CA LEU A 347 -7.78 -0.02 -8.02
C LEU A 347 -8.69 -0.47 -6.88
N THR A 348 -9.98 -0.18 -6.96
CA THR A 348 -11.00 -0.54 -5.96
C THR A 348 -11.57 -1.94 -6.16
N GLY A 349 -11.29 -2.55 -7.32
CA GLY A 349 -11.75 -3.89 -7.66
C GLY A 349 -10.98 -5.04 -6.99
N GLY A 350 -11.26 -6.24 -7.48
CA GLY A 350 -10.59 -7.48 -7.06
C GLY A 350 -9.46 -7.94 -7.99
N ASP A 351 -9.31 -7.31 -9.15
CA ASP A 351 -8.36 -7.76 -10.18
C ASP A 351 -6.91 -7.59 -9.72
N GLN A 352 -6.01 -8.44 -10.23
CA GLN A 352 -4.59 -8.34 -9.90
C GLN A 352 -4.00 -7.02 -10.38
N LEU A 353 -3.19 -6.41 -9.52
CA LEU A 353 -2.38 -5.25 -9.85
C LEU A 353 -0.97 -5.72 -10.20
N THR A 354 -0.43 -5.19 -11.30
CA THR A 354 0.96 -5.41 -11.71
C THR A 354 1.70 -4.07 -11.67
N ALA A 355 2.89 -4.08 -11.08
CA ALA A 355 3.77 -2.93 -11.01
C ALA A 355 5.24 -3.34 -10.83
N ALA A 356 6.16 -2.46 -11.22
CA ALA A 356 7.59 -2.61 -10.99
C ALA A 356 8.14 -1.36 -10.30
N GLN A 357 9.05 -1.53 -9.34
CA GLN A 357 9.93 -0.45 -8.93
C GLN A 357 10.89 -0.14 -10.09
N LYS A 358 11.42 1.09 -10.16
CA LYS A 358 12.37 1.46 -11.21
C LYS A 358 13.57 0.50 -11.20
N TYR A 359 13.89 -0.05 -12.37
CA TYR A 359 14.97 -1.01 -12.59
C TYR A 359 14.78 -2.39 -11.94
N GLU A 360 13.57 -2.70 -11.45
CA GLU A 360 13.22 -4.01 -10.92
C GLU A 360 12.23 -4.75 -11.85
N ARG A 361 12.04 -6.05 -11.60
CA ARG A 361 11.06 -6.85 -12.34
C ARG A 361 9.65 -6.51 -11.88
N ALA A 362 8.71 -6.50 -12.82
CA ALA A 362 7.29 -6.35 -12.51
C ALA A 362 6.79 -7.51 -11.65
N VAL A 363 5.95 -7.18 -10.67
CA VAL A 363 5.33 -8.13 -9.76
C VAL A 363 3.83 -7.91 -9.78
N SER A 364 3.07 -9.01 -9.73
CA SER A 364 1.62 -9.00 -9.66
C SER A 364 1.14 -9.43 -8.28
N TRP A 365 0.09 -8.78 -7.76
CA TRP A 365 -0.53 -9.15 -6.48
C TRP A 365 -2.04 -8.85 -6.47
N SER A 366 -2.78 -9.54 -5.63
CA SER A 366 -4.19 -9.19 -5.35
C SER A 366 -4.23 -7.96 -4.43
N PRO A 367 -5.00 -6.91 -4.76
CA PRO A 367 -5.07 -5.73 -3.91
C PRO A 367 -5.62 -6.09 -2.53
N THR A 368 -5.05 -5.51 -1.47
CA THR A 368 -5.49 -5.69 -0.07
C THR A 368 -5.98 -4.40 0.58
N HIS A 369 -5.87 -3.29 -0.14
CA HIS A 369 -6.14 -1.96 0.39
C HIS A 369 -7.60 -1.58 0.19
N THR A 370 -8.10 -0.73 1.08
CA THR A 370 -9.20 0.19 0.78
C THR A 370 -8.60 1.50 0.27
N LEU A 371 -8.96 1.90 -0.95
CA LEU A 371 -8.55 3.18 -1.53
C LEU A 371 -9.48 4.28 -1.03
N VAL A 372 -8.92 5.32 -0.44
CA VAL A 372 -9.62 6.48 0.12
C VAL A 372 -9.13 7.73 -0.58
N VAL A 373 -10.05 8.61 -0.97
CA VAL A 373 -9.70 9.89 -1.57
C VAL A 373 -10.18 11.01 -0.68
N ALA A 374 -9.28 11.87 -0.23
CA ALA A 374 -9.62 13.10 0.48
C ALA A 374 -9.52 14.28 -0.47
N THR A 375 -10.62 15.00 -0.65
CA THR A 375 -10.71 16.12 -1.61
C THR A 375 -11.60 17.24 -1.06
N ASN A 376 -11.40 18.45 -1.58
CA ASN A 376 -12.27 19.59 -1.32
C ASN A 376 -13.30 19.77 -2.43
N HIS A 377 -13.16 19.07 -3.56
CA HIS A 377 -14.05 19.19 -4.72
C HIS A 377 -14.56 17.82 -5.15
N ARG A 378 -15.85 17.76 -5.49
CA ARG A 378 -16.47 16.55 -6.05
C ARG A 378 -15.78 16.13 -7.35
N PRO A 379 -15.67 14.82 -7.63
CA PRO A 379 -15.03 14.35 -8.84
C PRO A 379 -15.82 14.75 -10.08
N ARG A 380 -15.11 15.05 -11.16
CA ARG A 380 -15.68 15.25 -12.49
C ARG A 380 -15.71 13.92 -13.23
N ILE A 381 -16.80 13.14 -13.07
CA ILE A 381 -16.99 11.84 -13.74
C ILE A 381 -18.40 11.77 -14.33
N PRO A 382 -18.59 11.30 -15.58
CA PRO A 382 -19.92 11.16 -16.16
C PRO A 382 -20.92 10.38 -15.28
N ALA A 383 -22.09 10.97 -15.03
CA ALA A 383 -23.18 10.34 -14.27
C ALA A 383 -23.58 8.93 -14.77
N GLY A 384 -23.37 8.65 -16.06
CA GLY A 384 -23.68 7.37 -16.70
C GLY A 384 -22.73 6.20 -16.38
N ASP A 385 -21.58 6.43 -15.74
CA ASP A 385 -20.64 5.36 -15.37
C ASP A 385 -21.10 4.62 -14.10
N GLY A 386 -22.15 3.80 -14.21
CA GLY A 386 -22.70 3.06 -13.07
C GLY A 386 -21.69 2.13 -12.38
N GLY A 387 -20.65 1.69 -13.10
CA GLY A 387 -19.55 0.92 -12.53
C GLY A 387 -18.67 1.72 -11.56
N PHE A 388 -18.53 3.03 -11.77
CA PHE A 388 -17.86 3.92 -10.83
C PHE A 388 -18.79 4.30 -9.67
N TRP A 389 -20.01 4.77 -9.98
CA TRP A 389 -20.95 5.27 -8.97
C TRP A 389 -21.41 4.21 -7.96
N ARG A 390 -21.42 2.91 -8.34
CA ARG A 390 -21.65 1.83 -7.37
C ARG A 390 -20.60 1.73 -6.27
N ARG A 391 -19.39 2.26 -6.52
CA ARG A 391 -18.24 2.24 -5.59
C ARG A 391 -18.09 3.53 -4.82
N TYR A 392 -18.36 4.66 -5.48
CA TYR A 392 -18.24 5.99 -4.89
C TYR A 392 -19.13 6.14 -3.66
N ARG A 393 -18.54 6.56 -2.53
CA ARG A 393 -19.24 6.92 -1.30
C ARG A 393 -18.78 8.26 -0.81
N GLU A 394 -19.60 9.29 -1.02
CA GLU A 394 -19.33 10.61 -0.49
C GLU A 394 -19.55 10.63 1.03
N ILE A 395 -18.48 10.96 1.75
CA ILE A 395 -18.48 11.13 3.20
C ILE A 395 -18.19 12.60 3.47
N SER A 396 -19.23 13.35 3.82
CA SER A 396 -19.11 14.76 4.16
C SER A 396 -18.45 14.94 5.52
N TRP A 397 -17.60 15.96 5.65
CA TRP A 397 -16.96 16.37 6.90
C TRP A 397 -17.49 17.75 7.31
N PRO A 398 -18.55 17.79 8.14
CA PRO A 398 -19.31 19.03 8.39
C PRO A 398 -18.67 19.95 9.43
N ALA A 399 -17.74 19.45 10.26
CA ALA A 399 -17.05 20.26 11.26
C ALA A 399 -16.16 21.31 10.61
N SER A 400 -15.94 22.43 11.31
CA SER A 400 -15.08 23.52 10.87
C SER A 400 -14.26 23.99 12.07
N PHE A 401 -12.93 24.02 11.91
CA PHE A 401 -11.97 24.38 12.95
C PHE A 401 -11.25 25.67 12.55
N ARG A 402 -11.70 26.80 13.09
CA ARG A 402 -11.17 28.13 12.75
C ARG A 402 -11.02 28.96 14.01
N ASP A 403 -9.93 29.70 14.10
CA ASP A 403 -9.73 30.63 15.19
C ASP A 403 -10.67 31.83 15.04
N ARG A 404 -11.09 32.46 16.15
CA ARG A 404 -11.95 33.66 16.10
C ARG A 404 -11.31 34.84 15.35
N SER A 405 -9.98 34.85 15.24
CA SER A 405 -9.24 35.83 14.46
C SER A 405 -9.27 35.57 12.95
N ASP A 406 -9.71 34.39 12.50
CA ASP A 406 -9.84 34.07 11.08
C ASP A 406 -10.97 34.89 10.44
N PRO A 407 -10.74 35.63 9.34
CA PRO A 407 -11.77 36.43 8.66
C PRO A 407 -12.97 35.60 8.17
N SER A 408 -12.79 34.30 8.01
CA SER A 408 -13.80 33.35 7.55
C SER A 408 -14.49 32.59 8.69
N TRP A 409 -14.19 32.92 9.95
CA TRP A 409 -14.81 32.34 11.14
C TRP A 409 -16.33 32.56 11.16
N ARG A 410 -17.07 31.53 11.58
CA ARG A 410 -18.53 31.56 11.73
C ARG A 410 -18.96 31.06 13.11
N PRO A 411 -20.12 31.51 13.63
CA PRO A 411 -20.72 30.91 14.81
C PRO A 411 -20.93 29.40 14.62
N GLY A 412 -20.30 28.60 15.48
CA GLY A 412 -20.28 27.13 15.38
C GLY A 412 -18.92 26.54 15.05
N ASP A 413 -17.96 27.35 14.57
CA ASP A 413 -16.58 26.91 14.38
C ASP A 413 -15.90 26.59 15.71
N LEU A 414 -15.18 25.49 15.75
CA LEU A 414 -14.38 25.05 16.89
C LEU A 414 -12.98 25.66 16.82
N PRO A 415 -12.33 25.96 17.98
CA PRO A 415 -10.96 26.44 17.96
C PRO A 415 -10.02 25.32 17.44
N PRO A 416 -9.08 25.64 16.54
CA PRO A 416 -8.09 24.67 16.08
C PRO A 416 -7.12 24.34 17.22
N ASP A 417 -6.71 23.08 17.29
CA ASP A 417 -5.71 22.60 18.24
C ASP A 417 -4.40 22.31 17.48
N PRO A 418 -3.35 23.13 17.67
CA PRO A 418 -2.08 22.96 16.95
C PRO A 418 -1.29 21.73 17.40
N HIS A 419 -1.62 21.13 18.55
CA HIS A 419 -0.95 19.96 19.10
C HIS A 419 -1.66 18.65 18.78
N LEU A 420 -2.86 18.71 18.20
CA LEU A 420 -3.71 17.56 17.92
C LEU A 420 -2.99 16.44 17.15
N ALA A 421 -2.29 16.78 16.06
CA ALA A 421 -1.59 15.79 15.25
C ALA A 421 -0.48 15.07 16.04
N ALA A 422 0.26 15.82 16.87
CA ALA A 422 1.30 15.25 17.72
C ALA A 422 0.72 14.39 18.85
N GLU A 423 -0.41 14.81 19.44
CA GLU A 423 -1.12 14.06 20.47
C GLU A 423 -1.66 12.72 19.93
N LEU A 424 -2.32 12.74 18.76
CA LEU A 424 -2.82 11.54 18.09
C LEU A 424 -1.69 10.59 17.63
N ALA A 425 -0.48 11.10 17.45
CA ALA A 425 0.70 10.29 17.16
C ALA A 425 1.33 9.64 18.41
N THR A 426 0.83 9.87 19.61
CA THR A 426 1.36 9.17 20.79
C THR A 426 1.05 7.66 20.74
N PRO A 427 1.88 6.79 21.35
CA PRO A 427 1.62 5.35 21.36
C PRO A 427 0.24 4.97 21.93
N ARG A 428 -0.23 5.71 22.93
CA ARG A 428 -1.56 5.53 23.54
C ARG A 428 -2.68 5.83 22.54
N GLU A 429 -2.62 6.96 21.84
CA GLU A 429 -3.65 7.34 20.88
C GLU A 429 -3.63 6.44 19.64
N ARG A 430 -2.45 6.00 19.19
CA ARG A 430 -2.35 4.96 18.15
C ARG A 430 -3.03 3.65 18.56
N ALA A 431 -2.85 3.21 19.80
CA ALA A 431 -3.55 2.03 20.33
C ALA A 431 -5.07 2.24 20.36
N ALA A 432 -5.54 3.43 20.73
CA ALA A 432 -6.95 3.80 20.69
C ALA A 432 -7.53 3.77 19.25
N ILE A 433 -6.78 4.27 18.27
CA ILE A 433 -7.17 4.23 16.85
C ILE A 433 -7.30 2.78 16.36
N LEU A 434 -6.34 1.91 16.69
CA LEU A 434 -6.41 0.49 16.33
C LEU A 434 -7.57 -0.23 17.03
N ALA A 435 -7.80 0.05 18.32
CA ALA A 435 -8.93 -0.49 19.07
C ALA A 435 -10.28 -0.08 18.45
N TRP A 436 -10.40 1.18 18.04
CA TRP A 436 -11.57 1.71 17.32
C TRP A 436 -11.79 1.01 15.99
N ALA A 437 -10.75 0.85 15.17
CA ALA A 437 -10.84 0.14 13.89
C ALA A 437 -11.23 -1.34 14.08
N VAL A 438 -10.64 -2.03 15.06
CA VAL A 438 -10.98 -3.43 15.39
C VAL A 438 -12.41 -3.55 15.94
N GLY A 439 -12.87 -2.56 16.71
CA GLY A 439 -14.28 -2.45 17.12
C GLY A 439 -15.22 -2.34 15.92
N GLY A 440 -14.85 -1.53 14.92
CA GLY A 440 -15.57 -1.44 13.66
C GLY A 440 -15.59 -2.76 12.87
N TRP A 441 -14.49 -3.51 12.84
CA TRP A 441 -14.47 -4.86 12.25
C TRP A 441 -15.45 -5.81 12.94
N ARG A 442 -15.49 -5.81 14.28
CA ARG A 442 -16.44 -6.63 15.05
C ARG A 442 -17.89 -6.29 14.70
N ASP A 443 -18.22 -5.01 14.62
CA ASP A 443 -19.57 -4.55 14.24
C ASP A 443 -19.92 -4.93 12.79
N TYR A 444 -18.97 -4.79 11.85
CA TYR A 444 -19.14 -5.21 10.45
C TYR A 444 -19.49 -6.70 10.34
N VAL A 445 -18.76 -7.57 11.06
CA VAL A 445 -19.02 -9.01 11.06
C VAL A 445 -20.36 -9.33 11.75
N ALA A 446 -20.67 -8.70 12.88
CA ALA A 446 -21.94 -8.88 13.58
C ALA A 446 -23.16 -8.53 12.72
N ARG A 447 -23.00 -7.61 11.76
CA ARG A 447 -24.03 -7.23 10.77
C ARG A 447 -24.08 -8.12 9.53
N GLY A 448 -23.38 -9.26 9.55
CA GLY A 448 -23.31 -10.19 8.42
C GLY A 448 -22.44 -9.67 7.28
N CYS A 449 -21.31 -9.04 7.62
CA CYS A 449 -20.35 -8.47 6.68
C CYS A 449 -20.95 -7.38 5.78
N ARG A 450 -21.73 -6.48 6.40
CA ARG A 450 -22.35 -5.33 5.73
C ARG A 450 -21.80 -4.03 6.31
N LEU A 451 -21.40 -3.12 5.41
CA LEU A 451 -20.96 -1.79 5.81
C LEU A 451 -22.10 -0.93 6.36
N ASP A 452 -23.36 -1.24 6.03
CA ASP A 452 -24.56 -0.51 6.46
C ASP A 452 -24.38 1.01 6.34
N GLU A 453 -24.36 1.47 5.09
CA GLU A 453 -24.14 2.86 4.75
C GLU A 453 -25.23 3.78 5.33
N PRO A 454 -24.86 4.87 6.04
CA PRO A 454 -25.83 5.83 6.54
C PRO A 454 -26.65 6.45 5.40
N PRO A 455 -27.95 6.76 5.60
CA PRO A 455 -28.78 7.40 4.59
C PRO A 455 -28.18 8.70 4.03
N VAL A 456 -27.44 9.45 4.86
CA VAL A 456 -26.75 10.68 4.47
C VAL A 456 -25.63 10.42 3.43
N VAL A 457 -24.89 9.32 3.52
CA VAL A 457 -23.87 8.92 2.54
C VAL A 457 -24.52 8.53 1.21
N VAL A 458 -25.62 7.77 1.28
CA VAL A 458 -26.38 7.36 0.10
C VAL A 458 -26.97 8.57 -0.62
N ALA A 459 -27.51 9.53 0.14
CA ALA A 459 -28.06 10.77 -0.39
C ALA A 459 -26.96 11.64 -1.04
N ALA A 460 -25.85 11.88 -0.35
CA ALA A 460 -24.72 12.65 -0.87
C ALA A 460 -24.12 12.02 -2.13
N THR A 461 -24.01 10.69 -2.17
CA THR A 461 -23.57 9.94 -3.35
C THR A 461 -24.49 10.14 -4.55
N ARG A 462 -25.82 10.11 -4.33
CA ARG A 462 -26.80 10.35 -5.39
C ARG A 462 -26.78 11.80 -5.89
N GLU A 463 -26.60 12.75 -4.97
CA GLU A 463 -26.47 14.16 -5.31
C GLU A 463 -25.20 14.40 -6.15
N ALA A 464 -24.05 13.89 -5.71
CA ALA A 464 -22.81 13.96 -6.47
C ALA A 464 -22.95 13.34 -7.87
N GLN A 465 -23.66 12.22 -8.01
CA GLN A 465 -23.94 11.62 -9.32
C GLN A 465 -24.82 12.52 -10.19
N ALA A 466 -25.82 13.18 -9.61
CA ALA A 466 -26.69 14.10 -10.33
C ALA A 466 -25.95 15.36 -10.80
N ASP A 467 -25.06 15.88 -9.96
CA ASP A 467 -24.23 17.06 -10.25
C ASP A 467 -23.15 16.76 -11.29
N ALA A 468 -22.69 15.52 -11.39
CA ALA A 468 -21.65 15.08 -12.32
C ALA A 468 -22.18 14.87 -13.77
N SER A 469 -22.97 15.82 -14.23
CA SER A 469 -23.57 15.86 -15.56
C SER A 469 -22.54 16.32 -16.59
N PRO A 470 -22.17 15.49 -17.59
CA PRO A 470 -21.33 15.95 -18.72
C PRO A 470 -21.95 17.13 -19.47
N PHE A 471 -23.27 17.26 -19.40
CA PHE A 471 -23.97 18.41 -19.96
C PHE A 471 -23.79 19.67 -19.12
N ALA A 472 -23.69 19.55 -17.79
CA ALA A 472 -23.37 20.67 -16.91
C ALA A 472 -21.93 21.14 -17.14
N GLU A 473 -20.98 20.21 -17.28
CA GLU A 473 -19.60 20.52 -17.65
C GLU A 473 -19.53 21.26 -18.98
N PHE A 474 -20.16 20.70 -20.03
CA PHE A 474 -20.30 21.40 -21.31
C PHE A 474 -20.90 22.81 -21.14
N ALA A 475 -21.96 22.94 -20.34
CA ALA A 475 -22.65 24.21 -20.15
C ALA A 475 -21.73 25.28 -19.55
N HIS A 476 -21.03 24.97 -18.46
CA HIS A 476 -20.15 25.92 -17.77
C HIS A 476 -18.79 26.12 -18.45
N GLU A 477 -18.29 25.13 -19.19
CA GLU A 477 -17.09 25.29 -20.02
C GLU A 477 -17.38 26.18 -21.23
N THR A 478 -18.56 26.02 -21.86
CA THR A 478 -18.89 26.70 -23.12
C THR A 478 -19.49 28.08 -22.91
N PHE A 479 -20.28 28.27 -21.85
CA PHE A 479 -21.06 29.49 -21.62
C PHE A 479 -20.78 30.11 -20.25
N GLY A 480 -20.70 31.45 -20.21
CA GLY A 480 -20.66 32.26 -18.98
C GLY A 480 -21.82 33.26 -18.94
N LEU A 481 -22.07 33.89 -17.79
CA LEU A 481 -23.05 34.98 -17.69
C LEU A 481 -22.57 36.21 -18.48
N ALA A 482 -23.47 36.81 -19.25
CA ALA A 482 -23.14 38.01 -20.02
C ALA A 482 -23.15 39.25 -19.10
N ASP A 483 -22.12 40.09 -19.17
CA ASP A 483 -22.14 41.43 -18.58
C ASP A 483 -23.22 42.29 -19.28
N HIS A 484 -23.87 43.18 -18.52
CA HIS A 484 -24.99 44.02 -18.99
C HIS A 484 -24.68 44.89 -20.23
N ALA A 485 -23.40 45.01 -20.63
CA ALA A 485 -22.94 45.82 -21.75
C ALA A 485 -22.67 45.03 -23.06
N ALA A 486 -22.73 43.70 -23.08
CA ALA A 486 -22.38 42.90 -24.26
C ALA A 486 -23.61 42.64 -25.17
N ALA A 487 -23.59 43.16 -26.39
CA ALA A 487 -24.60 42.97 -27.44
C ALA A 487 -24.68 41.53 -28.02
N GLU A 488 -24.05 40.54 -27.37
CA GLU A 488 -24.11 39.11 -27.71
C GLU A 488 -24.98 38.30 -26.74
N ALA A 489 -25.97 38.95 -26.11
CA ALA A 489 -26.74 38.36 -25.03
C ALA A 489 -27.77 37.29 -25.46
N GLU A 490 -27.76 36.81 -26.71
CA GLU A 490 -28.72 35.82 -27.22
C GLU A 490 -28.03 34.73 -28.07
N ILE A 491 -28.09 33.49 -27.60
CA ILE A 491 -27.54 32.30 -28.27
C ILE A 491 -28.69 31.38 -28.72
N PRO A 492 -28.85 31.09 -30.03
CA PRO A 492 -29.90 30.17 -30.49
C PRO A 492 -29.73 28.76 -29.91
N VAL A 493 -30.82 28.14 -29.44
CA VAL A 493 -30.79 26.77 -28.87
C VAL A 493 -30.25 25.75 -29.88
N ALA A 494 -30.53 25.97 -31.17
CA ALA A 494 -30.01 25.13 -32.25
C ALA A 494 -28.48 25.21 -32.39
N VAL A 495 -27.87 26.37 -32.10
CA VAL A 495 -26.42 26.55 -32.06
C VAL A 495 -25.85 25.88 -30.82
N ALA A 496 -26.43 26.13 -29.64
CA ALA A 496 -26.01 25.49 -28.40
C ALA A 496 -26.07 23.96 -28.49
N TYR A 497 -27.07 23.41 -29.18
CA TYR A 497 -27.15 21.97 -29.44
C TYR A 497 -26.09 21.48 -30.45
N ALA A 498 -25.73 22.27 -31.45
CA ALA A 498 -24.62 21.93 -32.35
C ALA A 498 -23.26 21.94 -31.60
N LEU A 499 -23.05 22.91 -30.70
CA LEU A 499 -21.88 22.96 -29.82
C LEU A 499 -21.83 21.73 -28.90
N TRP A 500 -22.95 21.35 -28.29
CA TRP A 500 -23.05 20.12 -27.50
C TRP A 500 -22.69 18.87 -28.32
N GLN A 501 -23.20 18.76 -29.55
CA GLN A 501 -22.88 17.64 -30.43
C GLN A 501 -21.40 17.56 -30.82
N THR A 502 -20.76 18.71 -31.02
CA THR A 502 -19.32 18.81 -31.27
C THR A 502 -18.53 18.46 -30.01
N TRP A 503 -18.94 18.96 -28.85
CA TRP A 503 -18.27 18.72 -27.57
C TRP A 503 -18.33 17.25 -27.18
N ARG A 504 -19.51 16.63 -27.23
CA ARG A 504 -19.68 15.19 -26.94
C ARG A 504 -18.94 14.27 -27.92
N ALA A 505 -18.59 14.77 -29.12
CA ALA A 505 -17.86 13.99 -30.12
C ALA A 505 -16.34 13.94 -29.83
N ARG A 506 -15.83 14.78 -28.91
CA ARG A 506 -14.43 14.76 -28.46
C ARG A 506 -14.10 13.50 -27.65
N ASP A 507 -15.10 12.90 -26.99
CA ASP A 507 -14.95 11.71 -26.19
C ASP A 507 -15.95 10.62 -26.62
N THR A 508 -15.42 9.50 -27.11
CA THR A 508 -16.22 8.35 -27.56
C THR A 508 -17.12 7.75 -26.47
N THR A 509 -16.80 7.95 -25.19
CA THR A 509 -17.62 7.50 -24.05
C THR A 509 -18.90 8.32 -23.88
N LEU A 510 -18.95 9.55 -24.42
CA LEU A 510 -20.07 10.48 -24.31
C LEU A 510 -21.09 10.35 -25.45
N ARG A 511 -20.93 9.38 -26.37
CA ARG A 511 -21.78 9.20 -27.55
C ARG A 511 -23.28 9.06 -27.24
N ARG A 512 -23.63 8.59 -26.04
CA ARG A 512 -25.02 8.42 -25.57
C ARG A 512 -25.45 9.44 -24.52
N ALA A 513 -24.60 10.42 -24.18
CA ALA A 513 -24.90 11.43 -23.18
C ALA A 513 -26.09 12.29 -23.64
N ALA A 514 -27.07 12.46 -22.76
CA ALA A 514 -28.17 13.39 -22.96
C ALA A 514 -27.65 14.84 -22.88
N PRO A 515 -28.28 15.79 -23.58
CA PRO A 515 -29.50 15.70 -24.39
C PRO A 515 -29.28 15.20 -25.82
N ASN A 516 -30.30 14.52 -26.37
CA ASN A 516 -30.34 14.02 -27.76
C ASN A 516 -31.24 14.85 -28.69
N THR A 517 -31.80 15.95 -28.19
CA THR A 517 -32.59 16.88 -29.02
C THR A 517 -32.29 18.31 -28.63
N SER A 518 -32.41 19.23 -29.59
CA SER A 518 -32.23 20.67 -29.36
C SER A 518 -33.23 21.22 -28.34
N ARG A 519 -34.50 20.75 -28.36
CA ARG A 519 -35.53 21.16 -27.40
C ARG A 519 -35.12 20.86 -25.96
N THR A 520 -34.65 19.64 -25.70
CA THR A 520 -34.19 19.24 -24.37
C THR A 520 -32.96 20.04 -23.96
N ALA A 521 -32.02 20.26 -24.90
CA ALA A 521 -30.81 21.04 -24.63
C ALA A 521 -31.11 22.49 -24.18
N GLY A 522 -32.06 23.16 -24.82
CA GLY A 522 -32.47 24.51 -24.41
C GLY A 522 -32.98 24.57 -22.97
N SER A 523 -33.91 23.68 -22.62
CA SER A 523 -34.44 23.62 -21.24
C SER A 523 -33.39 23.24 -20.19
N MET A 524 -32.46 22.33 -20.54
CA MET A 524 -31.40 21.92 -19.64
C MET A 524 -30.38 23.05 -19.42
N LEU A 525 -29.97 23.77 -20.47
CA LEU A 525 -29.03 24.91 -20.36
C LEU A 525 -29.62 26.06 -19.55
N ALA A 526 -30.90 26.38 -19.78
CA ALA A 526 -31.58 27.44 -19.04
C ALA A 526 -31.59 27.19 -17.52
N ARG A 527 -31.85 25.93 -17.15
CA ARG A 527 -31.83 25.50 -15.75
C ARG A 527 -30.42 25.50 -15.18
N GLU A 528 -29.46 24.95 -15.93
CA GLU A 528 -28.07 24.79 -15.50
C GLU A 528 -27.37 26.15 -15.29
N LEU A 529 -27.48 27.06 -16.26
CA LEU A 529 -26.82 28.37 -16.24
C LEU A 529 -27.66 29.46 -15.56
N ARG A 530 -28.88 29.12 -15.12
CA ARG A 530 -29.87 30.07 -14.56
C ARG A 530 -30.08 31.28 -15.48
N CYS A 531 -30.19 31.03 -16.78
CA CYS A 531 -30.34 32.05 -17.80
C CYS A 531 -31.76 32.10 -18.38
N GLY A 532 -32.07 33.15 -19.15
CA GLY A 532 -33.37 33.26 -19.80
C GLY A 532 -33.49 32.27 -20.97
N HIS A 533 -34.68 31.72 -21.17
CA HIS A 533 -34.98 30.84 -22.30
C HIS A 533 -36.23 31.34 -23.01
N VAL A 534 -36.03 31.81 -24.24
CA VAL A 534 -37.11 32.28 -25.11
C VAL A 534 -37.57 31.10 -25.95
N PRO A 535 -38.80 30.59 -25.77
CA PRO A 535 -39.31 29.50 -26.59
C PRO A 535 -39.57 29.98 -28.03
N SER A 536 -39.61 29.05 -28.99
CA SER A 536 -39.93 29.38 -30.38
C SER A 536 -41.39 29.85 -30.50
N ALA A 537 -41.62 30.97 -31.20
CA ALA A 537 -42.94 31.51 -31.48
C ALA A 537 -43.05 31.96 -32.94
N GLY A 538 -43.92 31.31 -33.73
CA GLY A 538 -44.10 31.63 -35.15
C GLY A 538 -42.82 31.49 -35.96
N ARG A 539 -42.30 32.61 -36.49
CA ARG A 539 -41.01 32.65 -37.23
C ARG A 539 -39.79 32.81 -36.30
N GLN A 540 -39.99 33.13 -35.02
CA GLN A 540 -38.92 33.30 -34.04
C GLN A 540 -38.46 31.94 -33.50
N ARG A 541 -37.14 31.72 -33.51
CA ARG A 541 -36.52 30.47 -33.06
C ARG A 541 -36.22 30.53 -31.56
N ALA A 542 -36.14 29.36 -30.93
CA ALA A 542 -35.80 29.30 -29.51
C ALA A 542 -34.35 29.73 -29.25
N SER A 543 -34.13 30.51 -28.20
CA SER A 543 -32.84 31.08 -27.82
C SER A 543 -32.66 31.14 -26.30
N LEU A 544 -31.40 31.24 -25.89
CA LEU A 544 -30.95 31.44 -24.52
C LEU A 544 -30.45 32.87 -24.37
N THR A 545 -30.86 33.56 -23.32
CA THR A 545 -30.53 34.97 -23.09
C THR A 545 -29.77 35.19 -21.79
N GLY A 546 -28.88 36.18 -21.76
CA GLY A 546 -28.08 36.51 -20.56
C GLY A 546 -26.85 35.62 -20.38
N ILE A 547 -26.44 34.93 -21.45
CA ILE A 547 -25.22 34.12 -21.51
C ILE A 547 -24.36 34.54 -22.70
N ALA A 548 -23.06 34.33 -22.60
CA ALA A 548 -22.06 34.56 -23.65
C ALA A 548 -21.10 33.37 -23.74
N LEU A 549 -20.37 33.25 -24.85
CA LEU A 549 -19.34 32.21 -24.99
C LEU A 549 -18.10 32.57 -24.14
N THR A 550 -17.61 31.59 -23.40
CA THR A 550 -16.29 31.65 -22.75
C THR A 550 -15.16 31.56 -23.80
N PRO A 551 -13.88 31.74 -23.43
CA PRO A 551 -12.76 31.43 -24.33
C PRO A 551 -12.80 30.00 -24.88
N ALA A 552 -13.03 29.00 -24.02
CA ALA A 552 -13.15 27.60 -24.44
C ALA A 552 -14.39 27.37 -25.33
N GLY A 553 -15.49 28.08 -25.06
CA GLY A 553 -16.68 28.08 -25.90
C GLY A 553 -16.43 28.64 -27.31
N ARG A 554 -15.55 29.63 -27.46
CA ARG A 554 -15.13 30.16 -28.77
C ARG A 554 -14.29 29.15 -29.55
N GLU A 555 -13.36 28.46 -28.90
CA GLU A 555 -12.60 27.36 -29.53
C GLU A 555 -13.52 26.21 -29.96
N LEU A 556 -14.51 25.87 -29.13
CA LEU A 556 -15.52 24.88 -29.48
C LEU A 556 -16.39 25.33 -30.66
N LEU A 557 -16.70 26.62 -30.77
CA LEU A 557 -17.43 27.19 -31.90
C LEU A 557 -16.66 27.04 -33.21
N GLU A 558 -15.34 27.24 -33.20
CA GLU A 558 -14.47 27.00 -34.35
C GLU A 558 -14.47 25.52 -34.76
N ALA A 559 -14.34 24.61 -33.79
CA ALA A 559 -14.44 23.17 -34.04
C ALA A 559 -15.81 22.77 -34.60
N ALA A 560 -16.89 23.40 -34.11
CA ALA A 560 -18.24 23.13 -34.55
C ALA A 560 -18.49 23.60 -35.99
N ARG A 561 -17.86 24.70 -36.43
CA ARG A 561 -17.90 25.14 -37.84
C ARG A 561 -17.42 24.02 -38.75
N ASP A 562 -16.27 23.44 -38.46
CA ASP A 562 -15.66 22.41 -39.29
C ASP A 562 -16.49 21.11 -39.22
N ALA A 563 -16.95 20.71 -38.03
CA ALA A 563 -17.80 19.54 -37.85
C ALA A 563 -19.13 19.65 -38.62
N VAL A 564 -19.75 20.84 -38.63
CA VAL A 564 -20.97 21.13 -39.40
C VAL A 564 -20.70 21.16 -40.90
N ARG A 565 -19.58 21.77 -41.32
CA ARG A 565 -19.18 21.85 -42.74
C ARG A 565 -18.97 20.47 -43.36
N TRP A 566 -18.33 19.56 -42.62
CA TRP A 566 -18.05 18.19 -43.07
C TRP A 566 -19.19 17.20 -42.77
N GLY A 567 -20.32 17.67 -42.23
CA GLY A 567 -21.49 16.83 -41.98
C GLY A 567 -21.34 15.85 -40.81
N HIS A 568 -20.36 16.06 -39.93
CA HIS A 568 -20.16 15.27 -38.72
C HIS A 568 -21.15 15.61 -37.59
N VAL A 569 -21.74 16.81 -37.65
CA VAL A 569 -22.72 17.31 -36.67
C VAL A 569 -23.96 17.83 -37.39
N GLU A 570 -25.14 17.48 -36.87
CA GLU A 570 -26.40 17.99 -37.40
C GLU A 570 -26.66 19.42 -36.90
N ALA A 571 -26.82 20.35 -37.84
CA ALA A 571 -27.17 21.73 -37.57
C ALA A 571 -28.17 22.26 -38.60
N THR A 572 -29.20 22.97 -38.13
CA THR A 572 -30.18 23.64 -39.01
C THR A 572 -29.50 24.72 -39.86
N PRO A 573 -30.03 25.08 -41.04
CA PRO A 573 -29.40 26.07 -41.92
C PRO A 573 -28.99 27.37 -41.22
N ALA A 574 -29.88 27.98 -40.41
CA ALA A 574 -29.51 29.21 -39.71
C ALA A 574 -28.55 29.00 -38.53
N ALA A 575 -28.45 27.79 -37.98
CA ALA A 575 -27.38 27.50 -37.02
C ALA A 575 -26.02 27.45 -37.74
N ARG A 576 -25.97 26.91 -38.97
CA ARG A 576 -24.76 26.93 -39.81
C ARG A 576 -24.33 28.36 -40.14
N GLU A 577 -25.30 29.18 -40.54
CA GLU A 577 -25.10 30.60 -40.84
C GLU A 577 -24.59 31.37 -39.61
N TRP A 578 -25.25 31.20 -38.46
CA TRP A 578 -24.85 31.86 -37.20
C TRP A 578 -23.42 31.49 -36.78
N ILE A 579 -23.04 30.20 -36.90
CA ILE A 579 -21.69 29.72 -36.57
C ILE A 579 -20.67 30.33 -37.54
N ALA A 580 -20.97 30.34 -38.85
CA ALA A 580 -20.08 30.86 -39.88
C ALA A 580 -19.83 32.37 -39.74
N GLU A 581 -20.85 33.16 -39.37
CA GLU A 581 -20.72 34.61 -39.16
C GLU A 581 -19.82 34.98 -37.97
N ARG A 582 -19.75 34.11 -36.96
CA ARG A 582 -19.11 34.39 -35.66
C ARG A 582 -17.82 33.63 -35.43
N THR A 583 -17.31 32.95 -36.47
CA THR A 583 -15.98 32.35 -36.46
C THR A 583 -15.11 33.04 -37.50
N PRO A 584 -13.88 33.47 -37.15
CA PRO A 584 -12.98 34.07 -38.14
C PRO A 584 -12.74 33.08 -39.29
N PRO A 585 -12.64 33.54 -40.55
CA PRO A 585 -12.34 32.66 -41.67
C PRO A 585 -11.06 31.86 -41.36
N PRO A 586 -11.00 30.56 -41.70
CA PRO A 586 -9.81 29.77 -41.42
C PRO A 586 -8.60 30.50 -42.01
N ALA A 587 -7.53 30.68 -41.21
CA ALA A 587 -6.26 31.15 -41.74
C ALA A 587 -5.95 30.30 -42.97
N GLU A 588 -5.68 30.92 -44.11
CA GLU A 588 -5.37 30.22 -45.36
C GLU A 588 -4.25 29.21 -45.08
N ALA A 589 -4.62 27.95 -44.90
CA ALA A 589 -3.67 26.87 -44.85
C ALA A 589 -3.11 26.77 -46.27
N ALA A 590 -1.83 27.10 -46.43
CA ALA A 590 -1.07 26.80 -47.62
C ALA A 590 -1.41 25.36 -48.06
N PRO A 591 -1.66 25.11 -49.37
CA PRO A 591 -2.10 23.81 -49.84
C PRO A 591 -1.08 22.76 -49.41
N ARG A 592 -1.49 21.88 -48.47
CA ARG A 592 -0.73 20.66 -48.20
C ARG A 592 -0.84 19.79 -49.45
N PRO A 593 0.26 19.40 -50.10
CA PRO A 593 0.18 18.51 -51.24
C PRO A 593 -0.43 17.19 -50.76
N PHE A 594 -1.59 16.84 -51.30
CA PHE A 594 -2.14 15.49 -51.17
C PHE A 594 -1.11 14.51 -51.73
N PRO A 595 -0.71 13.47 -50.99
CA PRO A 595 -0.07 12.32 -51.62
C PRO A 595 -1.16 11.60 -52.42
N ILE A 596 -1.01 11.66 -53.74
CA ILE A 596 -1.77 10.82 -54.67
C ILE A 596 -1.44 9.37 -54.33
N SER A 597 -2.47 8.58 -54.05
CA SER A 597 -2.36 7.12 -53.96
C SER A 597 -1.89 6.53 -55.29
N ARG A 598 -0.75 5.84 -55.26
CA ARG A 598 -0.56 4.53 -55.90
C ARG A 598 0.20 3.63 -54.96
#